data_AF-A0A7C0WH92-F1
#
_entry.id   AF-A0A7C0WH92-F1
#
_cell.length_a   1.000
_cell.length_b   1.000
_cell.length_c   1.000
_cell.angle_alpha   90.00
_cell.angle_beta   90.00
_cell.angle_gamma   90.00
#
_symmetry.space_group_name_H-M   'P 1'
#
loop_
_entity.id
_entity.type
_entity.pdbx_description
1 polymer ?
#
loop_
_entity_poly.entity_id
_entity_poly.type
_entity_poly.pdbx_seq_one_letter_code
_entity_poly.pdbx_strand_id
1 'polypeptide(L)'
;MENQAEIHYSAAGVSVLTDGVRAASFYDEGHWAGIEGDDLSVVIDLQKSQNIRQVGIGLLTDQESWIFLPQKIEVSFSHDGVHFNLLEEKELGTPVQHTGKKIEDVNLNFEKASGRFVRIIARNIGTCPKWHYGNGGPAWVFADEIWVK
;
A
#
# COMPACT_ATOMS: atom_id res chain seq x y z
N MET A 1 9.11 19.81 6.61
CA MET A 1 9.67 19.70 5.25
C MET A 1 8.92 18.55 4.61
N GLU A 2 7.90 18.87 3.82
CA GLU A 2 7.06 17.88 3.13
C GLU A 2 7.89 17.24 2.02
N ASN A 3 7.97 15.91 2.02
CA ASN A 3 8.52 15.15 0.90
C ASN A 3 7.46 15.15 -0.21
N GLN A 4 7.70 15.86 -1.31
CA GLN A 4 6.82 15.78 -2.47
C GLN A 4 7.13 14.47 -3.22
N ALA A 5 6.25 13.47 -3.08
CA ALA A 5 6.23 12.31 -3.95
C ALA A 5 5.68 12.73 -5.32
N GLU A 6 6.46 12.59 -6.40
CA GLU A 6 5.92 12.62 -7.76
C GLU A 6 5.26 11.28 -8.06
N ILE A 7 3.93 11.27 -8.10
CA ILE A 7 3.08 10.08 -8.14
C ILE A 7 2.62 9.81 -9.58
N HIS A 8 2.81 8.58 -10.06
CA HIS A 8 2.30 8.11 -11.35
C HIS A 8 1.13 7.10 -11.17
N TYR A 9 -0.11 7.60 -10.99
CA TYR A 9 -1.47 6.93 -11.02
C TYR A 9 -1.68 5.68 -10.12
N SER A 10 -2.86 5.22 -9.64
CA SER A 10 -4.29 5.35 -10.04
C SER A 10 -5.30 5.23 -8.87
N ALA A 11 -5.02 5.77 -7.68
CA ALA A 11 -5.99 5.81 -6.57
C ALA A 11 -6.51 7.23 -6.32
N ALA A 12 -7.76 7.39 -5.89
CA ALA A 12 -8.20 8.67 -5.34
C ALA A 12 -7.48 8.89 -3.99
N GLY A 13 -7.02 10.11 -3.71
CA GLY A 13 -6.41 10.45 -2.42
C GLY A 13 -4.93 10.09 -2.24
N VAL A 14 -4.16 9.76 -3.29
CA VAL A 14 -2.75 9.30 -3.13
C VAL A 14 -1.85 10.26 -2.33
N SER A 15 -2.15 11.57 -2.29
CA SER A 15 -1.39 12.51 -1.45
C SER A 15 -1.40 12.14 0.03
N VAL A 16 -2.48 11.48 0.50
CA VAL A 16 -2.62 11.05 1.90
C VAL A 16 -1.64 9.95 2.26
N LEU A 17 -1.11 9.21 1.27
CA LEU A 17 -0.18 8.09 1.50
C LEU A 17 1.23 8.55 1.90
N THR A 18 1.52 9.84 1.88
CA THR A 18 2.86 10.37 2.17
C THR A 18 2.82 11.69 2.94
N ASP A 19 1.67 12.06 3.51
CA ASP A 19 1.49 13.34 4.20
C ASP A 19 1.95 13.31 5.67
N GLY A 20 2.33 12.13 6.17
CA GLY A 20 2.76 11.92 7.56
C GLY A 20 1.61 11.72 8.54
N VAL A 21 0.36 11.61 8.08
CA VAL A 21 -0.84 11.49 8.90
C VAL A 21 -1.40 10.07 8.82
N ARG A 22 -1.46 9.39 9.97
CA ARG A 22 -2.14 8.09 10.09
C ARG A 22 -3.64 8.30 10.25
N ALA A 23 -4.46 7.48 9.58
CA ALA A 23 -5.90 7.51 9.78
C ALA A 23 -6.23 7.19 11.24
N ALA A 24 -6.97 8.07 11.90
CA ALA A 24 -7.29 7.90 13.33
C ALA A 24 -8.31 6.78 13.58
N SER A 25 -9.10 6.45 12.55
CA SER A 25 -10.10 5.37 12.58
C SER A 25 -10.53 4.96 11.17
N PHE A 26 -11.35 3.90 11.11
CA PHE A 26 -11.97 3.42 9.87
C PHE A 26 -12.93 4.44 9.21
N TYR A 27 -13.42 5.44 9.95
CA TYR A 27 -14.38 6.45 9.45
C TYR A 27 -13.69 7.74 9.01
N ASP A 28 -12.36 7.72 8.93
CA ASP A 28 -11.57 8.89 8.61
C ASP A 28 -11.49 9.07 7.08
N GLU A 29 -12.64 9.36 6.47
CA GLU A 29 -12.87 9.35 5.01
C GLU A 29 -11.86 10.19 4.20
N GLY A 30 -11.18 11.15 4.82
CA GLY A 30 -10.18 12.00 4.19
C GLY A 30 -8.74 11.45 4.19
N HIS A 31 -8.46 10.35 4.87
CA HIS A 31 -7.10 9.84 5.09
C HIS A 31 -6.89 8.43 4.53
N TRP A 32 -7.75 7.98 3.61
CA TRP A 32 -7.60 6.70 2.93
C TRP A 32 -7.51 6.88 1.43
N ALA A 33 -6.52 6.23 0.81
CA ALA A 33 -6.48 6.04 -0.63
C ALA A 33 -7.04 4.64 -0.97
N GLY A 34 -8.03 4.60 -1.85
CA GLY A 34 -8.72 3.38 -2.27
C GLY A 34 -8.51 3.09 -3.76
N ILE A 35 -8.32 1.81 -4.09
CA ILE A 35 -8.33 1.30 -5.47
C ILE A 35 -9.17 0.02 -5.57
N GLU A 36 -9.99 -0.07 -6.63
CA GLU A 36 -10.91 -1.18 -6.89
C GLU A 36 -10.44 -2.02 -8.07
N GLY A 37 -10.35 -3.34 -7.88
CA GLY A 37 -10.10 -4.30 -8.96
C GLY A 37 -8.68 -4.30 -9.54
N ASP A 38 -7.80 -3.41 -9.10
CA ASP A 38 -6.41 -3.29 -9.54
C ASP A 38 -5.45 -3.11 -8.35
N ASP A 39 -4.16 -3.22 -8.62
CA ASP A 39 -3.08 -3.12 -7.63
C ASP A 39 -2.83 -1.67 -7.21
N LEU A 40 -2.67 -1.42 -5.91
CA LEU A 40 -2.18 -0.13 -5.44
C LEU A 40 -0.68 -0.04 -5.76
N SER A 41 -0.32 0.82 -6.71
CA SER A 41 1.08 1.10 -7.09
C SER A 41 1.44 2.55 -6.80
N VAL A 42 2.49 2.76 -6.01
CA VAL A 42 2.94 4.10 -5.59
C VAL A 42 4.44 4.19 -5.78
N VAL A 43 4.90 5.30 -6.37
CA VAL A 43 6.31 5.68 -6.42
C VAL A 43 6.50 6.91 -5.53
N ILE A 44 7.46 6.82 -4.60
CA ILE A 44 7.85 7.88 -3.68
C ILE A 44 9.23 8.38 -4.08
N ASP A 45 9.35 9.68 -4.34
CA ASP A 45 10.64 10.36 -4.53
C ASP A 45 11.15 10.92 -3.19
N LEU A 46 12.26 10.37 -2.69
CA LEU A 46 12.94 10.81 -1.47
C LEU A 46 13.80 12.07 -1.67
N GLN A 47 13.73 12.68 -2.85
CA GLN A 47 14.43 13.89 -3.32
C GLN A 47 15.96 13.75 -3.47
N LYS A 48 16.56 12.81 -2.75
CA LYS A 48 17.98 12.44 -2.82
C LYS A 48 18.14 10.96 -2.50
N SER A 49 19.27 10.37 -2.89
CA SER A 49 19.59 8.99 -2.51
C SER A 49 19.75 8.88 -0.99
N GLN A 50 19.03 7.95 -0.36
CA GLN A 50 19.08 7.72 1.08
C GLN A 50 19.38 6.24 1.37
N ASN A 51 19.98 5.96 2.54
CA ASN A 51 20.05 4.59 3.05
C ASN A 51 18.73 4.27 3.74
N ILE A 52 18.15 3.13 3.40
CA ILE A 52 16.80 2.72 3.80
C ILE A 52 16.89 1.30 4.34
N ARG A 53 16.09 0.99 5.35
CA ARG A 53 16.03 -0.32 6.01
C ARG A 53 14.61 -0.82 6.23
N GLN A 54 13.62 0.06 6.15
CA GLN A 54 12.23 -0.29 6.32
C GLN A 54 11.34 0.51 5.37
N VAL A 55 10.36 -0.18 4.80
CA VAL A 55 9.17 0.43 4.22
C VAL A 55 7.97 -0.16 4.94
N GLY A 56 6.99 0.68 5.28
CA GLY A 56 5.73 0.19 5.80
C GLY A 56 4.55 0.92 5.22
N ILE A 57 3.40 0.27 5.32
CA ILE A 57 2.11 0.73 4.81
C ILE A 57 1.03 0.36 5.82
N GLY A 58 0.12 1.29 6.10
CA GLY A 58 -1.08 0.98 6.88
C GLY A 58 -2.24 0.64 5.96
N LEU A 59 -2.93 -0.44 6.27
CA LEU A 59 -3.98 -1.03 5.43
C LEU A 59 -5.28 -1.15 6.22
N LEU A 60 -6.40 -0.92 5.54
CA LEU A 60 -7.73 -1.20 6.07
C LEU A 60 -8.22 -2.55 5.56
N THR A 61 -8.83 -3.32 6.44
CA THR A 61 -9.70 -4.44 6.05
C THR A 61 -11.10 -4.21 6.59
N ASP A 62 -12.08 -4.30 5.70
CA ASP A 62 -13.51 -4.25 5.98
C ASP A 62 -14.21 -5.10 4.93
N GLN A 63 -14.28 -6.41 5.18
CA GLN A 63 -14.79 -7.37 4.19
C GLN A 63 -16.25 -7.07 3.85
N GLU A 64 -17.06 -6.59 4.80
CA GLU A 64 -18.44 -6.19 4.55
C GLU A 64 -18.54 -5.04 3.54
N SER A 65 -17.50 -4.22 3.42
CA SER A 65 -17.39 -3.13 2.43
C SER A 65 -16.50 -3.51 1.24
N TRP A 66 -16.21 -4.81 1.03
CA TRP A 66 -15.41 -5.34 -0.08
C TRP A 66 -13.93 -4.93 -0.02
N ILE A 67 -13.46 -4.47 1.14
CA ILE A 67 -12.08 -4.04 1.37
C ILE A 67 -11.29 -5.19 1.96
N PHE A 68 -10.24 -5.62 1.25
CA PHE A 68 -9.41 -6.76 1.62
C PHE A 68 -7.94 -6.36 1.73
N LEU A 69 -7.19 -7.12 2.55
CA LEU A 69 -5.74 -7.09 2.46
C LEU A 69 -5.27 -7.51 1.06
N PRO A 70 -4.18 -6.91 0.54
CA PRO A 70 -3.52 -7.40 -0.67
C PRO A 70 -2.95 -8.81 -0.43
N GLN A 71 -2.75 -9.57 -1.50
CA GLN A 71 -2.12 -10.90 -1.44
C GLN A 71 -0.66 -10.80 -0.99
N LYS A 72 0.04 -9.79 -1.51
CA LYS A 72 1.42 -9.48 -1.15
C LYS A 72 1.73 -8.01 -1.33
N ILE A 73 2.80 -7.57 -0.69
CA ILE A 73 3.38 -6.23 -0.87
C ILE A 73 4.79 -6.38 -1.42
N GLU A 74 5.08 -5.69 -2.50
CA GLU A 74 6.39 -5.65 -3.15
C GLU A 74 7.02 -4.27 -2.96
N VAL A 75 8.31 -4.24 -2.61
CA VAL A 75 9.09 -3.02 -2.49
C VAL A 75 10.27 -3.07 -3.45
N SER A 76 10.35 -2.08 -4.34
CA SER A 76 11.47 -1.89 -5.27
C SER A 76 12.14 -0.54 -5.09
N PHE A 77 13.43 -0.45 -5.44
CA PHE A 77 14.19 0.81 -5.37
C PHE A 77 14.78 1.20 -6.71
N SER A 78 14.92 2.51 -6.92
CA SER A 78 15.56 3.10 -8.08
C SER A 78 16.41 4.32 -7.71
N HIS A 79 17.47 4.56 -8.48
CA HIS A 79 18.26 5.79 -8.42
C HIS A 79 17.81 6.84 -9.45
N ASP A 80 17.20 6.42 -10.56
CA ASP A 80 16.87 7.25 -11.71
C ASP A 80 15.36 7.45 -11.93
N GLY A 81 14.52 6.75 -11.17
CA GLY A 81 13.06 6.80 -11.28
C GLY A 81 12.50 6.02 -12.47
N VAL A 82 13.35 5.30 -13.21
CA VAL A 82 12.98 4.55 -14.41
C VAL A 82 13.22 3.06 -14.20
N HIS A 83 14.41 2.69 -13.73
CA HIS A 83 14.79 1.30 -13.50
C HIS A 83 14.66 0.96 -12.02
N PHE A 84 13.70 0.10 -11.72
CA PHE A 84 13.41 -0.34 -10.36
C PHE A 84 13.81 -1.79 -10.17
N ASN A 85 14.59 -2.05 -9.12
CA ASN A 85 14.98 -3.39 -8.72
C ASN A 85 14.14 -3.82 -7.52
N LEU A 86 13.49 -4.98 -7.62
CA LEU A 86 12.80 -5.60 -6.49
C LEU A 86 13.81 -5.85 -5.37
N LEU A 87 13.48 -5.40 -4.17
CA LEU A 87 14.32 -5.60 -2.99
C LEU A 87 13.73 -6.63 -2.03
N GLU A 88 12.43 -6.48 -1.74
CA GLU A 88 11.75 -7.31 -0.75
C GLU A 88 10.29 -7.49 -1.14
N GLU A 89 9.72 -8.64 -0.81
CA GLU A 89 8.28 -8.87 -0.89
C GLU A 89 7.77 -9.57 0.38
N LYS A 90 6.53 -9.27 0.74
CA LYS A 90 5.87 -9.89 1.89
C LYS A 90 4.52 -10.44 1.49
N GLU A 91 4.41 -11.76 1.53
CA GLU A 91 3.16 -12.49 1.39
C GLU A 91 2.28 -12.24 2.62
N LEU A 92 1.03 -11.82 2.38
CA LEU A 92 -0.02 -11.76 3.41
C LEU A 92 -0.99 -12.95 3.28
N GLY A 93 -0.93 -13.67 2.15
CA GLY A 93 -1.68 -14.89 1.91
C GLY A 93 -3.09 -14.63 1.39
N THR A 94 -3.91 -15.68 1.42
CA THR A 94 -5.29 -15.60 0.92
C THR A 94 -6.23 -15.03 1.99
N PRO A 95 -7.22 -14.21 1.61
CA PRO A 95 -8.21 -13.71 2.55
C PRO A 95 -8.92 -14.82 3.33
N VAL A 96 -8.88 -14.71 4.66
CA VAL A 96 -9.68 -15.54 5.56
C VAL A 96 -10.92 -14.74 5.98
N GLN A 97 -12.08 -15.39 5.88
CA GLN A 97 -13.35 -14.77 6.26
C GLN A 97 -13.32 -14.36 7.73
N HIS A 98 -13.67 -13.11 8.00
CA HIS A 98 -13.87 -12.59 9.34
C HIS A 98 -14.89 -11.45 9.33
N THR A 99 -15.33 -11.04 10.50
CA THR A 99 -16.22 -9.89 10.69
C THR A 99 -15.48 -8.72 11.32
N GLY A 100 -16.01 -7.52 11.10
CA GLY A 100 -15.46 -6.28 11.65
C GLY A 100 -14.32 -5.69 10.82
N LYS A 101 -13.83 -4.53 11.28
CA LYS A 101 -12.83 -3.71 10.61
C LYS A 101 -11.49 -3.79 11.32
N LYS A 102 -10.40 -3.77 10.55
CA LYS A 102 -9.03 -3.78 11.09
C LYS A 102 -8.14 -2.81 10.34
N ILE A 103 -7.29 -2.11 11.09
CA ILE A 103 -6.16 -1.36 10.53
C ILE A 103 -4.91 -2.17 10.85
N GLU A 104 -4.12 -2.46 9.82
CA GLU A 104 -2.94 -3.33 9.91
C GLU A 104 -1.72 -2.62 9.34
N ASP A 105 -0.67 -2.53 10.17
CA ASP A 105 0.62 -2.00 9.76
C ASP A 105 1.48 -3.13 9.21
N VAL A 106 1.74 -3.08 7.91
CA VAL A 106 2.63 -4.04 7.25
C VAL A 106 4.00 -3.40 7.07
N ASN A 107 4.98 -3.89 7.82
CA ASN A 107 6.38 -3.50 7.67
C ASN A 107 7.16 -4.57 6.91
N LEU A 108 7.96 -4.12 5.95
CA LEU A 108 9.00 -4.88 5.25
C LEU A 108 10.35 -4.32 5.70
N ASN A 109 11.19 -5.19 6.26
CA ASN A 109 12.51 -4.82 6.78
C ASN A 109 13.59 -5.54 5.98
N PHE A 110 14.68 -4.85 5.68
CA PHE A 110 15.81 -5.38 4.91
C PHE A 110 17.12 -4.79 5.45
N GLU A 111 18.24 -5.51 5.26
CA GLU A 111 19.52 -5.15 5.91
C GLU A 111 19.97 -3.73 5.57
N LYS A 112 19.98 -3.40 4.26
CA LYS A 112 20.30 -2.08 3.75
C LYS A 112 19.98 -1.99 2.26
N ALA A 113 19.26 -0.94 1.87
CA ALA A 113 19.16 -0.49 0.49
C ALA A 113 19.57 0.97 0.35
N SER A 114 19.95 1.36 -0.87
CA SER A 114 20.20 2.75 -1.23
C SER A 114 19.39 3.05 -2.48
N GLY A 115 18.68 4.17 -2.46
CA GLY A 115 17.85 4.61 -3.58
C GLY A 115 17.32 6.01 -3.35
N ARG A 116 16.88 6.66 -4.44
CA ARG A 116 16.14 7.93 -4.38
C ARG A 116 14.64 7.65 -4.48
N PHE A 117 14.24 6.71 -5.34
CA PHE A 117 12.85 6.37 -5.56
C PHE A 117 12.53 5.02 -4.93
N VAL A 118 11.37 4.95 -4.29
CA VAL A 118 10.82 3.72 -3.71
C VAL A 118 9.51 3.44 -4.40
N ARG A 119 9.35 2.23 -4.93
CA ARG A 119 8.08 1.78 -5.48
C ARG A 119 7.48 0.71 -4.58
N ILE A 120 6.23 0.92 -4.20
CA ILE A 120 5.43 -0.01 -3.41
C ILE A 120 4.31 -0.51 -4.31
N ILE A 121 4.11 -1.83 -4.34
CA ILE A 121 2.96 -2.45 -5.02
C ILE A 121 2.25 -3.36 -4.02
N ALA A 122 1.02 -3.02 -3.66
CA ALA A 122 0.13 -3.89 -2.91
C ALA A 122 -0.79 -4.63 -3.90
N ARG A 123 -0.54 -5.93 -4.07
CA ARG A 123 -1.20 -6.78 -5.06
C ARG A 123 -2.63 -7.09 -4.64
N ASN A 124 -3.60 -6.59 -5.36
CA ASN A 124 -5.01 -6.80 -5.06
C ASN A 124 -5.37 -8.28 -5.27
N ILE A 125 -6.36 -8.77 -4.53
CA ILE A 125 -6.93 -10.11 -4.74
C ILE A 125 -7.76 -10.18 -6.05
N GLY A 126 -7.95 -9.04 -6.71
CA GLY A 126 -8.66 -8.85 -7.97
C GLY A 126 -10.17 -8.88 -7.76
N THR A 127 -10.69 -10.02 -7.33
CA THR A 127 -12.12 -10.22 -7.09
C THR A 127 -12.41 -10.80 -5.72
N CYS A 128 -13.55 -10.43 -5.17
CA CYS A 128 -14.12 -10.95 -3.93
C CYS A 128 -14.16 -12.51 -3.95
N PRO A 129 -13.71 -13.19 -2.87
CA PRO A 129 -13.68 -14.65 -2.80
C PRO A 129 -15.07 -15.31 -2.83
N LYS A 130 -15.11 -16.62 -3.10
CA LYS A 130 -16.36 -17.41 -3.21
C LYS A 130 -17.30 -17.34 -2.00
N TRP A 131 -16.73 -17.20 -0.81
CA TRP A 131 -17.49 -17.12 0.45
C TRP A 131 -18.03 -15.72 0.72
N HIS A 132 -17.53 -14.70 0.01
CA HIS A 132 -17.95 -13.32 0.18
C HIS A 132 -19.26 -13.06 -0.58
N TYR A 133 -20.14 -12.23 -0.04
CA TYR A 133 -21.43 -11.96 -0.68
C TYR A 133 -21.28 -11.23 -2.04
N GLY A 134 -20.19 -10.46 -2.20
CA GLY A 134 -19.78 -9.83 -3.45
C GLY A 134 -18.98 -10.73 -4.40
N ASN A 135 -18.96 -12.06 -4.19
CA ASN A 135 -18.17 -13.03 -4.96
C ASN A 135 -18.11 -12.72 -6.47
N GLY A 136 -16.89 -12.66 -7.01
CA GLY A 136 -16.62 -12.37 -8.42
C GLY A 136 -16.66 -10.89 -8.80
N GLY A 137 -17.16 -10.01 -7.92
CA GLY A 137 -17.03 -8.56 -8.06
C GLY A 137 -15.65 -8.06 -7.64
N PRO A 138 -15.23 -6.87 -8.08
CA PRO A 138 -13.88 -6.36 -7.83
C PRO A 138 -13.65 -6.07 -6.34
N ALA A 139 -12.46 -6.38 -5.84
CA ALA A 139 -12.10 -6.10 -4.46
C ALA A 139 -11.40 -4.75 -4.31
N TRP A 140 -11.60 -4.10 -3.17
CA TRP A 140 -10.92 -2.86 -2.81
C TRP A 140 -9.65 -3.12 -2.00
N VAL A 141 -8.61 -2.33 -2.26
CA VAL A 141 -7.46 -2.13 -1.37
C VAL A 141 -7.50 -0.69 -0.86
N PHE A 142 -7.43 -0.53 0.46
CA PHE A 142 -7.38 0.77 1.12
C PHE A 142 -6.10 0.89 1.95
N ALA A 143 -5.42 2.02 1.79
CA ALA A 143 -4.21 2.36 2.55
C ALA A 143 -4.29 3.79 3.09
N ASP A 144 -3.76 4.03 4.29
CA ASP A 144 -3.74 5.36 4.91
C ASP A 144 -2.41 6.09 4.67
N GLU A 145 -1.28 5.47 5.01
CA GLU A 145 0.05 6.10 4.96
C GLU A 145 1.11 5.08 4.57
N ILE A 146 2.14 5.55 3.84
CA ILE A 146 3.37 4.81 3.53
C ILE A 146 4.56 5.55 4.15
N TRP A 147 5.35 4.84 4.94
CA TRP A 147 6.56 5.37 5.55
C TRP A 147 7.82 4.65 5.08
N VAL A 148 8.92 5.41 4.97
CA VAL A 148 10.25 4.93 4.60
C VAL A 148 11.24 5.34 5.69
N LYS A 149 12.02 4.39 6.21
CA LYS A 149 13.01 4.61 7.29
C LYS A 149 14.35 3.96 7.00
#